data_AF-A0A420MQJ5-F1
#
_entry.id   AF-A0A420MQJ5-F1
#
_cell.length_a   1.000
_cell.length_b   1.000
_cell.length_c   1.000
_cell.angle_alpha   90.00
_cell.angle_beta   90.00
_cell.angle_gamma   90.00
#
_symmetry.space_group_name_H-M   'P 1'
#
loop_
_entity.id
_entity.type
_entity.pdbx_description
1 polymer ?
#
loop_
_entity_poly.entity_id
_entity_poly.type
_entity_poly.pdbx_seq_one_letter_code
_entity_poly.pdbx_strand_id
1 'polypeptide(L)'
;MIDRCPRTTLVLDASEECDFDTRSQLTEFFKELVEESTHLLTVFVASRKEPVVESCLTSVRDQQMLVEISAEDNKADIEKFVNEKLIEVKKFWKFDDEHLDQLVKDTLLAKSDAT
;
A
#
# COMPACT_ATOMS: atom_id res chain seq x y z
N MET A 1 24.39 12.80 -9.78
CA MET A 1 23.25 13.78 -9.87
C MET A 1 22.37 13.76 -8.63
N ILE A 2 22.43 12.71 -7.80
CA ILE A 2 21.80 12.65 -6.46
C ILE A 2 22.69 13.36 -5.40
N ASP A 3 23.98 13.43 -5.69
CA ASP A 3 25.09 14.03 -4.96
C ASP A 3 25.04 15.58 -4.83
N ARG A 4 23.96 16.21 -5.29
CA ARG A 4 23.69 17.65 -5.08
C ARG A 4 22.61 17.94 -4.05
N CYS A 5 21.84 16.92 -3.65
CA CYS A 5 20.80 17.05 -2.63
C CYS A 5 21.31 16.44 -1.32
N PRO A 6 21.47 17.23 -0.24
CA PRO A 6 21.99 16.73 1.04
C PRO A 6 21.08 15.67 1.68
N ARG A 7 19.80 15.63 1.27
CA ARG A 7 18.85 14.56 1.55
C ARG A 7 18.01 14.30 0.31
N THR A 8 17.84 13.03 -0.05
CA THR A 8 17.00 12.60 -1.18
C THR A 8 16.06 11.50 -0.73
N THR A 9 14.79 11.59 -1.16
CA THR A 9 13.79 10.53 -0.97
C THR A 9 13.27 10.08 -2.32
N LEU A 10 13.30 8.78 -2.57
CA LEU A 10 12.75 8.14 -3.75
C LEU A 10 11.57 7.27 -3.34
N VAL A 11 10.49 7.33 -4.13
CA VAL A 11 9.29 6.53 -3.91
C VAL A 11 8.99 5.77 -5.19
N LEU A 12 8.96 4.44 -5.11
CA LEU A 12 8.47 3.56 -6.16
C LEU A 12 7.10 3.06 -5.72
N ASP A 13 6.06 3.46 -6.44
CA ASP A 13 4.69 3.03 -6.18
C ASP A 13 4.27 1.91 -7.16
N ALA A 14 3.37 1.04 -6.69
CA ALA A 14 2.79 -0.06 -7.46
C ALA A 14 3.83 -0.91 -8.23
N SER A 15 4.94 -1.29 -7.58
CA SER A 15 6.03 -2.00 -8.27
C SER A 15 5.62 -3.36 -8.85
N GLU A 16 4.49 -3.94 -8.41
CA GLU A 16 3.90 -5.14 -9.01
C GLU A 16 3.37 -4.96 -10.43
N GLU A 17 3.21 -3.71 -10.90
CA GLU A 17 2.81 -3.42 -12.29
C GLU A 17 3.96 -3.60 -13.29
N CYS A 18 5.20 -3.67 -12.80
CA CYS A 18 6.36 -4.01 -13.62
C CYS A 18 6.38 -5.51 -13.93
N ASP A 19 6.87 -5.87 -15.12
CA ASP A 19 7.23 -7.25 -15.39
C ASP A 19 8.34 -7.71 -14.44
N PHE A 20 8.47 -9.04 -14.30
CA PHE A 20 9.38 -9.65 -13.34
C PHE A 20 10.84 -9.21 -13.53
N ASP A 21 11.31 -9.10 -14.77
CA ASP A 21 12.70 -8.78 -15.08
C ASP A 21 12.99 -7.31 -14.74
N THR A 22 12.12 -6.40 -15.20
CA THR A 22 12.22 -4.97 -14.87
C THR A 22 12.18 -4.74 -13.36
N ARG A 23 11.28 -5.41 -12.66
CA ARG A 23 11.15 -5.29 -11.20
C ARG A 23 12.38 -5.77 -10.47
N SER A 24 12.96 -6.90 -10.89
CA SER A 24 14.18 -7.44 -10.30
C SER A 24 15.35 -6.46 -10.48
N GLN A 25 15.51 -5.91 -11.69
CA GLN A 25 16.54 -4.92 -12.00
C GLN A 25 16.36 -3.63 -11.20
N LEU A 26 15.13 -3.11 -11.06
CA LEU A 26 14.86 -1.92 -10.25
C LEU A 26 15.20 -2.15 -8.79
N THR A 27 14.85 -3.32 -8.25
CA THR A 27 15.11 -3.66 -6.85
C THR A 27 16.61 -3.75 -6.58
N GLU A 28 17.37 -4.40 -7.47
CA GLU A 28 18.83 -4.47 -7.39
C GLU A 28 19.47 -3.08 -7.51
N PHE A 29 19.02 -2.28 -8.49
CA PHE A 29 19.48 -0.90 -8.66
C PHE A 29 19.27 -0.04 -7.42
N PHE A 30 18.08 -0.08 -6.80
CA PHE A 30 17.82 0.70 -5.59
C PHE A 30 18.66 0.22 -4.39
N LYS A 31 18.92 -1.08 -4.31
CA LYS A 31 19.81 -1.64 -3.29
C LYS A 31 21.23 -1.11 -3.45
N GLU A 32 21.81 -1.23 -4.64
CA GLU A 32 23.14 -0.69 -4.96
C GLU A 32 23.19 0.82 -4.70
N LEU A 33 22.16 1.55 -5.11
CA LEU A 33 22.09 3.00 -4.93
C LEU A 33 22.12 3.41 -3.45
N VAL A 34 21.45 2.65 -2.57
CA VAL A 34 21.47 2.89 -1.12
C VAL A 34 22.84 2.53 -0.52
N GLU A 35 23.45 1.43 -0.97
CA GLU A 35 24.76 0.97 -0.49
C GLU A 35 25.91 1.92 -0.92
N GLU A 36 25.83 2.49 -2.12
CA GLU A 36 26.87 3.36 -2.69
C GLU A 36 26.69 4.85 -2.35
N SER A 37 25.50 5.26 -1.88
CA SER A 37 25.23 6.67 -1.61
C SER A 37 26.06 7.20 -0.44
N THR A 38 26.82 8.27 -0.70
CA THR A 38 27.58 9.01 0.32
C THR A 38 26.74 10.05 1.07
N HIS A 39 25.52 10.31 0.59
CA HIS A 39 24.55 11.23 1.19
C HIS A 39 23.33 10.46 1.74
N LEU A 40 22.54 11.12 2.59
CA LEU A 40 21.34 10.50 3.15
C LEU A 40 20.29 10.27 2.05
N LEU A 41 20.14 9.01 1.65
CA LEU A 41 19.14 8.54 0.71
C LEU A 41 18.13 7.66 1.45
N THR A 42 16.84 7.89 1.18
CA THR A 42 15.76 7.03 1.66
C THR A 42 14.95 6.56 0.45
N VAL A 43 14.75 5.25 0.33
CA VAL A 43 13.96 4.66 -0.74
C VAL A 43 12.76 3.97 -0.11
N PHE A 44 11.56 4.31 -0.58
CA PHE A 44 10.31 3.62 -0.24
C PHE A 44 9.84 2.85 -1.47
N VAL A 45 9.55 1.57 -1.29
CA VAL A 45 8.97 0.71 -2.32
C VAL A 45 7.61 0.25 -1.82
N ALA A 46 6.55 0.61 -2.54
CA ALA A 46 5.20 0.14 -2.29
C ALA A 46 4.84 -0.93 -3.34
N SER A 47 4.23 -2.01 -2.86
CA SER A 47 3.70 -3.06 -3.70
C SER A 47 2.59 -3.82 -2.99
N ARG A 48 1.81 -4.58 -3.77
CA ARG A 48 1.11 -5.75 -3.22
C ARG A 48 2.12 -6.82 -2.76
N LYS A 49 1.63 -7.82 -2.04
CA LYS A 49 2.44 -8.93 -1.53
C LYS A 49 3.22 -9.59 -2.67
N GLU A 50 4.54 -9.45 -2.64
CA GLU A 50 5.44 -9.90 -3.71
C GLU A 50 6.73 -10.50 -3.13
N PRO A 51 6.95 -11.82 -3.28
CA PRO A 51 8.09 -12.51 -2.68
C PRO A 51 9.46 -11.96 -3.07
N VAL A 52 9.62 -11.45 -4.30
CA VAL A 52 10.90 -10.91 -4.78
C VAL A 52 11.27 -9.65 -4.00
N VAL A 53 10.31 -8.74 -3.84
CA VAL A 53 10.50 -7.47 -3.11
C VAL A 53 10.78 -7.77 -1.63
N GLU A 54 10.03 -8.68 -1.02
CA GLU A 54 10.24 -9.11 0.37
C GLU A 54 11.63 -9.71 0.60
N SER A 55 12.08 -10.61 -0.29
CA SER A 55 13.39 -11.25 -0.17
C SER A 55 14.55 -10.26 -0.28
N CYS A 56 14.39 -9.24 -1.12
CA CYS A 56 15.43 -8.24 -1.31
C CYS A 56 15.49 -7.28 -0.11
N LEU A 57 14.34 -6.80 0.37
CA LEU A 57 14.24 -5.88 1.50
C LEU A 57 14.66 -6.52 2.83
N THR A 58 14.44 -7.82 3.00
CA THR A 58 14.90 -8.58 4.18
C THR A 58 16.40 -8.87 4.17
N SER A 59 17.05 -8.79 2.99
CA SER A 59 18.49 -9.03 2.82
C SER A 59 19.38 -7.83 3.16
N VAL A 60 18.79 -6.63 3.27
CA VAL A 60 19.53 -5.40 3.62
C VAL A 60 19.89 -5.45 5.11
N ARG A 61 21.18 -5.39 5.41
CA ARG A 61 21.71 -5.62 6.77
C ARG A 61 21.09 -4.65 7.79
N ASP A 62 20.73 -5.21 8.95
CA ASP A 62 20.40 -4.52 10.20
C ASP A 62 19.14 -3.64 10.27
N GLN A 63 18.28 -3.62 9.25
CA GLN A 63 17.00 -2.90 9.34
C GLN A 63 15.84 -3.75 8.85
N GLN A 64 14.93 -4.09 9.77
CA GLN A 64 13.62 -4.65 9.44
C GLN A 64 12.78 -3.52 8.79
N MET A 65 13.01 -3.26 7.50
CA MET A 65 12.42 -2.15 6.73
C MET A 65 11.10 -2.52 6.05
N LEU A 66 10.63 -3.75 6.23
CA LEU A 66 9.35 -4.18 5.69
C LEU A 66 8.22 -3.67 6.60
N VAL A 67 7.37 -2.82 6.05
CA VAL A 67 6.09 -2.43 6.65
C VAL A 67 5.00 -3.16 5.88
N GLU A 68 4.42 -4.19 6.48
CA GLU A 68 3.24 -4.87 5.93
C GLU A 68 1.99 -4.10 6.36
N ILE A 69 1.14 -3.76 5.40
CA ILE A 69 -0.16 -3.15 5.64
C ILE A 69 -1.20 -4.19 5.24
N SER A 70 -1.93 -4.71 6.21
CA SER A 70 -3.02 -5.67 5.97
C SER A 70 -4.35 -4.96 5.84
N ALA A 71 -5.19 -5.43 4.91
CA ALA A 71 -6.58 -4.98 4.83
C ALA A 71 -7.41 -5.46 6.04
N GLU A 72 -7.00 -6.56 6.70
CA GLU A 72 -7.65 -7.09 7.90
C GLU A 72 -7.61 -6.07 9.06
N ASP A 73 -6.50 -5.35 9.21
CA ASP A 73 -6.33 -4.30 10.23
C ASP A 73 -7.22 -3.08 9.96
N ASN A 74 -7.64 -2.91 8.69
CA ASN A 74 -8.43 -1.77 8.22
C ASN A 74 -9.95 -2.01 8.31
N LYS A 75 -10.40 -3.16 8.84
CA LYS A 75 -11.82 -3.53 8.86
C LYS A 75 -12.71 -2.49 9.55
N ALA A 76 -12.28 -1.98 10.70
CA ALA A 76 -13.04 -0.99 11.46
C ALA A 76 -13.16 0.35 10.70
N ASP A 77 -12.11 0.74 10.00
CA ASP A 77 -12.07 1.97 9.19
C ASP A 77 -12.90 1.82 7.91
N ILE A 78 -12.88 0.64 7.27
CA ILE A 78 -13.77 0.32 6.14
C ILE A 78 -15.23 0.38 6.59
N GLU A 79 -15.56 -0.24 7.72
CA GLU A 79 -16.92 -0.19 8.28
C GLU A 79 -17.35 1.25 8.57
N LYS A 80 -16.48 2.05 9.20
CA LYS A 80 -16.73 3.47 9.45
C LYS A 80 -16.96 4.24 8.16
N PHE A 81 -16.10 4.05 7.16
CA PHE A 81 -16.22 4.70 5.86
C PHE A 81 -17.54 4.35 5.16
N VAL A 82 -17.92 3.07 5.14
CA VAL A 82 -19.19 2.61 4.57
C VAL A 82 -20.37 3.25 5.30
N ASN A 83 -20.35 3.30 6.63
CA ASN A 83 -21.41 3.93 7.43
C ASN A 83 -21.54 5.43 7.11
N GLU A 84 -20.44 6.17 7.07
CA GLU A 84 -20.43 7.61 6.76
C GLU A 84 -20.94 7.88 5.33
N LYS A 85 -20.48 7.08 4.35
CA LYS A 85 -20.93 7.21 2.96
C LYS A 85 -22.38 6.82 2.76
N LEU A 86 -22.86 5.82 3.49
CA LEU A 86 -24.27 5.43 3.44
C LEU A 86 -25.16 6.57 3.92
N ILE A 87 -24.82 7.24 5.02
CA ILE A 87 -25.54 8.43 5.52
C ILE A 87 -25.56 9.56 4.48
N GLU A 88 -24.44 9.78 3.80
CA GLU A 88 -24.34 10.80 2.74
C GLU A 88 -25.25 10.46 1.54
N VAL A 89 -25.15 9.23 1.05
CA VAL A 89 -25.86 8.77 -0.16
C VAL A 89 -27.36 8.60 0.09
N LYS A 90 -27.76 8.22 1.31
CA LYS A 90 -29.16 8.06 1.72
C LYS A 90 -29.97 9.35 1.58
N LYS A 91 -29.33 10.52 1.61
CA LYS A 91 -29.98 11.82 1.30
C LYS A 91 -30.59 11.88 -0.10
N PHE A 92 -30.10 11.06 -1.02
CA PHE A 92 -30.57 10.98 -2.41
C PHE A 92 -31.53 9.81 -2.64
N TRP A 93 -31.78 8.96 -1.64
CA TRP A 93 -32.69 7.84 -1.74
C TRP A 93 -34.13 8.30 -1.55
N LYS A 94 -35.05 7.69 -2.29
CA LYS A 94 -36.50 7.99 -2.21
C LYS A 94 -37.22 7.17 -1.12
N PHE A 95 -36.49 6.30 -0.45
CA PHE A 95 -37.00 5.35 0.52
C PHE A 95 -36.01 5.26 1.69
N ASP A 96 -36.57 5.03 2.87
CA ASP A 96 -35.83 4.77 4.10
C ASP A 96 -36.12 3.32 4.47
N ASP A 97 -35.17 2.43 4.18
CA ASP A 97 -35.29 0.98 4.39
C ASP A 97 -34.05 0.48 5.12
N GLU A 98 -34.24 0.14 6.40
CA GLU A 98 -33.19 -0.35 7.29
C GLU A 98 -32.65 -1.73 6.85
N HIS A 99 -33.48 -2.56 6.20
CA HIS A 99 -33.02 -3.83 5.65
C HIS A 99 -32.08 -3.61 4.47
N LEU A 100 -32.34 -2.61 3.63
CA LEU A 100 -31.46 -2.25 2.52
C LEU A 100 -30.14 -1.66 3.03
N ASP A 101 -30.18 -0.83 4.07
CA ASP A 101 -28.99 -0.29 4.72
C ASP A 101 -28.07 -1.41 5.21
N GLN A 102 -28.65 -2.40 5.89
CA GLN A 102 -27.89 -3.55 6.37
C GLN A 102 -27.33 -4.38 5.21
N LEU A 103 -28.13 -4.62 4.16
CA LEU A 103 -27.69 -5.37 2.98
C LEU A 103 -26.51 -4.70 2.26
N VAL A 104 -26.52 -3.37 2.14
CA VAL A 104 -25.42 -2.60 1.53
C VAL A 104 -24.15 -2.73 2.37
N LYS A 105 -24.26 -2.58 3.70
CA LYS A 105 -23.11 -2.75 4.61
C LYS A 105 -22.51 -4.14 4.50
N ASP A 106 -23.35 -5.17 4.62
CA ASP A 106 -22.90 -6.57 4.58
C ASP A 106 -22.25 -6.89 3.23
N THR A 107 -22.84 -6.41 2.12
CA THR A 107 -22.29 -6.64 0.78
C THR A 107 -20.94 -5.94 0.57
N LEU A 108 -20.81 -4.68 1.00
CA LEU A 108 -19.57 -3.92 0.83
C LEU A 108 -18.46 -4.41 1.74
N LEU A 109 -18.78 -4.82 2.97
CA LEU A 109 -17.84 -5.44 3.89
C LEU A 109 -17.39 -6.82 3.39
N ALA A 110 -18.31 -7.65 2.90
CA ALA A 110 -17.96 -8.96 2.34
C ALA A 110 -17.15 -8.89 1.05
N LYS A 111 -17.27 -7.80 0.29
CA LYS A 111 -16.50 -7.57 -0.94
C LYS A 111 -15.22 -6.76 -0.74
N SER A 112 -15.03 -6.15 0.42
CA SER A 112 -13.74 -5.58 0.76
C SER A 112 -12.76 -6.72 0.99
N ASP A 113 -11.56 -6.65 0.41
CA ASP A 113 -10.49 -7.65 0.55
C ASP A 113 -9.92 -7.72 1.99
N ALA A 114 -10.68 -7.30 3.00
CA ALA A 114 -10.35 -7.28 4.43
C ALA A 114 -10.69 -8.62 5.15
N THR A 115 -10.70 -9.72 4.41
CA THR A 115 -11.10 -11.07 4.88
C THR A 115 -9.96 -12.05 4.88
#